data_AF-A0AAD4R5T2-F1
#
_entry.id   AF-A0AAD4R5T2-F1
#
_cell.length_a   1.000
_cell.length_b   1.000
_cell.length_c   1.000
_cell.angle_alpha   90.00
_cell.angle_beta   90.00
_cell.angle_gamma   90.00
#
_symmetry.space_group_name_H-M   'P 1'
#
loop_
_entity.id
_entity.type
_entity.pdbx_description
1 polymer ?
#
loop_
_entity_poly.entity_id
_entity_poly.type
_entity_poly.pdbx_seq_one_letter_code
_entity_poly.pdbx_strand_id
1 'polypeptide(L)'
;MSVEDQSKFFKKYHSLFLTYMAEFPLGNAYKVRELLASGRLSVIGGVENIEYESKTAEYIIKTNRCDLNNNSEIRVRYVVNGTGPGSTLSEIPLYRNMMKRGLVVAHPSGGLYVDINTLQLQNPYFLPSSGIYALGELTKGHFLMTLCFSQVVQMADRVAHCIHEKLFNENVCE
;
A
#
# COMPACT_ATOMS: atom_id res chain seq x y z
N MET A 1 5.43 -6.82 17.67
CA MET A 1 5.70 -7.83 16.62
C MET A 1 7.08 -7.56 16.05
N SER A 2 7.95 -8.57 15.94
CA SER A 2 9.30 -8.38 15.39
C SER A 2 9.24 -7.96 13.90
N VAL A 3 10.31 -7.37 13.37
CA VAL A 3 10.39 -7.03 11.92
C VAL A 3 10.28 -8.29 11.05
N GLU A 4 10.82 -9.41 11.52
CA GLU A 4 10.72 -10.70 10.82
C GLU A 4 9.27 -11.19 10.77
N ASP A 5 8.55 -11.13 11.88
CA ASP A 5 7.13 -11.50 11.93
C ASP A 5 6.27 -10.59 11.05
N GLN A 6 6.54 -9.29 11.05
CA GLN A 6 5.88 -8.33 10.16
C GLN A 6 6.11 -8.68 8.70
N SER A 7 7.36 -8.95 8.32
CA SER A 7 7.72 -9.34 6.95
C SER A 7 7.02 -10.63 6.53
N LYS A 8 6.99 -11.62 7.42
CA LYS A 8 6.27 -12.89 7.19
C LYS A 8 4.77 -12.67 7.02
N PHE A 9 4.18 -11.82 7.86
CA PHE A 9 2.77 -11.45 7.76
C PHE A 9 2.45 -10.77 6.43
N PHE A 10 3.19 -9.72 6.05
CA PHE A 10 2.97 -8.99 4.82
C PHE A 10 3.16 -9.84 3.57
N LYS A 11 4.15 -10.73 3.56
CA LYS A 11 4.43 -11.61 2.41
C LYS A 11 3.40 -12.73 2.24
N LYS A 12 2.90 -13.32 3.35
CA LYS A 12 2.12 -14.56 3.28
C LYS A 12 0.64 -14.41 3.64
N TYR A 13 0.32 -13.55 4.61
CA TYR A 13 -1.00 -13.53 5.24
C TYR A 13 -1.79 -12.24 4.98
N HIS A 14 -1.12 -11.14 4.63
CA HIS A 14 -1.75 -9.82 4.47
C HIS A 14 -2.87 -9.81 3.42
N SER A 15 -2.68 -10.44 2.26
CA SER A 15 -3.74 -10.52 1.23
C SER A 15 -4.98 -11.27 1.72
N LEU A 16 -4.78 -12.38 2.43
CA LEU A 16 -5.87 -13.17 3.02
C LEU A 16 -6.58 -12.38 4.12
N PHE A 17 -5.81 -11.72 4.99
CA PHE A 17 -6.35 -10.84 6.02
C PHE A 17 -7.23 -9.73 5.43
N LEU A 18 -6.74 -9.03 4.40
CA LEU A 18 -7.52 -7.99 3.71
C LEU A 18 -8.78 -8.55 3.04
N THR A 19 -8.75 -9.79 2.54
CA THR A 19 -9.93 -10.43 1.93
C THR A 19 -11.08 -10.60 2.92
N TYR A 20 -10.77 -10.92 4.19
CA TYR A 20 -11.78 -11.07 5.24
C TYR A 20 -12.15 -9.75 5.92
N MET A 21 -11.26 -8.75 5.90
CA MET A 21 -11.51 -7.44 6.50
C MET A 21 -12.21 -6.45 5.57
N ALA A 22 -12.00 -6.57 4.26
CA ALA A 22 -12.63 -5.71 3.28
C ALA A 22 -14.05 -6.21 3.00
N GLU A 23 -15.05 -5.50 3.52
CA GLU A 23 -16.44 -5.78 3.19
C GLU A 23 -16.65 -5.67 1.69
N PHE A 24 -17.03 -6.79 1.06
CA PHE A 24 -17.35 -6.81 -0.36
C PHE A 24 -18.85 -6.54 -0.54
N PRO A 25 -19.26 -5.45 -1.22
CA PRO A 25 -20.68 -5.16 -1.39
C PRO A 25 -21.42 -6.34 -2.01
N LEU A 26 -22.45 -6.82 -1.33
CA LEU A 26 -23.15 -8.07 -1.70
C LEU A 26 -23.68 -8.04 -3.15
N GLY A 27 -24.16 -6.88 -3.59
CA GLY A 27 -24.59 -6.68 -4.99
C GLY A 27 -23.47 -6.93 -6.01
N ASN A 28 -22.21 -6.59 -5.69
CA ASN A 28 -21.07 -6.88 -6.55
C ASN A 28 -20.68 -8.36 -6.47
N ALA A 29 -20.86 -9.02 -5.32
CA ALA A 29 -20.65 -10.46 -5.17
C ALA A 29 -21.54 -11.26 -6.13
N TYR A 30 -22.81 -10.88 -6.21
CA TYR A 30 -23.74 -11.53 -7.14
C TYR A 30 -23.35 -11.32 -8.61
N LYS A 31 -22.93 -10.12 -8.99
CA LYS A 31 -22.44 -9.84 -10.35
C LYS A 31 -21.22 -10.69 -10.70
N VAL A 32 -20.23 -10.76 -9.81
CA VAL A 32 -19.03 -11.59 -10.02
C VAL A 32 -19.40 -13.06 -10.15
N ARG A 33 -20.28 -13.57 -9.28
CA ARG A 33 -20.78 -14.94 -9.33
C ARG A 33 -21.47 -15.27 -10.65
N GLU A 34 -22.34 -14.38 -11.14
CA GLU A 34 -23.03 -14.56 -12.42
C GLU A 34 -22.05 -14.55 -13.61
N LEU A 35 -21.04 -13.67 -13.59
CA LEU A 35 -20.02 -13.61 -14.62
C LEU A 35 -19.19 -14.91 -14.66
N LEU A 36 -18.79 -15.44 -13.50
CA LEU A 36 -18.12 -16.73 -13.39
C LEU A 36 -19.00 -17.86 -13.91
N ALA A 37 -20.27 -17.94 -13.47
CA ALA A 37 -21.21 -18.98 -13.88
C ALA A 37 -21.49 -18.97 -15.39
N SER A 38 -21.53 -17.79 -16.00
CA SER A 38 -21.70 -17.62 -17.46
C SER A 38 -20.41 -17.83 -18.27
N GLY A 39 -19.26 -18.05 -17.64
CA GLY A 39 -17.96 -18.15 -18.32
C GLY A 39 -17.40 -16.84 -18.87
N ARG A 40 -17.98 -15.68 -18.52
CA ARG A 40 -17.53 -14.35 -18.95
C ARG A 40 -16.39 -13.78 -18.09
N LEU A 41 -16.07 -14.45 -16.99
CA LEU A 41 -14.95 -14.12 -16.10
C LEU A 41 -14.19 -15.41 -15.78
N SER A 42 -12.87 -15.34 -15.85
CA SER A 42 -11.96 -16.39 -15.41
C SER A 42 -11.01 -15.84 -14.34
N VAL A 43 -10.63 -16.69 -13.39
CA VAL A 43 -9.67 -16.34 -12.34
C VAL A 43 -8.41 -17.14 -12.57
N ILE A 44 -7.34 -16.44 -12.92
CA ILE A 44 -6.02 -17.03 -13.17
C ILE A 44 -5.04 -16.35 -12.22
N GLY A 45 -4.43 -17.16 -11.36
CA GLY A 45 -3.42 -16.69 -10.42
C GLY A 45 -2.00 -16.91 -10.94
N GLY A 46 -1.01 -16.41 -10.18
CA GLY A 46 0.39 -16.74 -10.47
C GLY A 46 1.00 -15.95 -11.63
N VAL A 47 0.58 -14.70 -11.81
CA VAL A 47 1.23 -13.77 -12.75
C VAL A 47 2.71 -13.63 -12.41
N GLU A 48 3.57 -13.88 -13.38
CA GLU A 48 5.03 -13.74 -13.26
C GLU A 48 5.53 -12.47 -13.94
N ASN A 49 4.93 -12.12 -15.08
CA ASN A 49 5.38 -10.98 -15.89
C ASN A 49 4.24 -10.45 -16.78
N ILE A 50 4.31 -9.15 -17.10
CA ILE A 50 3.41 -8.46 -18.02
C ILE A 50 4.27 -7.58 -18.94
N GLU A 51 4.25 -7.85 -20.24
CA GLU A 51 5.00 -7.11 -21.25
C GLU A 51 4.05 -6.53 -22.30
N TYR A 52 4.36 -5.35 -22.83
CA TYR A 52 3.59 -4.76 -23.94
C TYR A 52 4.28 -5.05 -25.27
N GLU A 53 3.56 -5.69 -26.20
CA GLU A 53 4.03 -5.99 -27.54
C GLU A 53 3.53 -4.92 -28.53
N SER A 54 4.45 -4.06 -28.98
CA SER A 54 4.11 -2.92 -29.85
C SER A 54 3.60 -3.30 -31.24
N LYS A 55 3.97 -4.49 -31.76
CA LYS A 55 3.57 -4.95 -33.10
C LYS A 55 2.09 -5.34 -33.17
N THR A 56 1.59 -5.96 -32.12
CA THR A 56 0.21 -6.44 -32.01
C THR A 56 -0.67 -5.46 -31.24
N ALA A 57 -0.06 -4.49 -30.54
CA ALA A 57 -0.72 -3.57 -29.62
C ALA A 57 -1.47 -4.30 -28.49
N GLU A 58 -0.84 -5.36 -27.96
CA GLU A 58 -1.36 -6.22 -26.90
C GLU A 58 -0.39 -6.32 -25.73
N TYR A 59 -0.92 -6.66 -24.56
CA TYR A 59 -0.16 -7.10 -23.41
C TYR A 59 -0.07 -8.62 -23.40
N ILE A 60 1.12 -9.12 -23.12
CA ILE A 60 1.43 -10.53 -22.92
C ILE A 60 1.64 -10.75 -21.43
N ILE A 61 0.75 -11.53 -20.82
CA ILE A 61 0.80 -11.89 -19.40
C ILE A 61 1.29 -13.33 -19.29
N LYS A 62 2.41 -13.53 -18.60
CA LYS A 62 2.95 -14.86 -18.29
C LYS A 62 2.47 -15.29 -16.91
N THR A 63 1.99 -16.53 -16.80
CA THR A 63 1.46 -17.10 -15.56
C THR A 63 2.09 -18.47 -15.29
N ASN A 64 2.39 -18.76 -14.02
CA ASN A 64 2.83 -20.11 -13.60
C ASN A 64 1.65 -21.08 -13.36
N ARG A 65 0.43 -20.61 -13.59
CA ARG A 65 -0.79 -21.42 -13.65
C ARG A 65 -1.34 -21.31 -15.04
N CYS A 66 -1.80 -22.42 -15.61
CA CYS A 66 -2.43 -22.37 -16.92
C CYS A 66 -3.87 -21.83 -16.83
N ASP A 67 -4.34 -21.23 -17.92
CA ASP A 67 -5.76 -20.97 -18.13
C ASP A 67 -6.55 -22.27 -18.34
N LEU A 68 -7.86 -22.15 -18.60
CA LEU A 68 -8.73 -23.30 -18.88
C LEU A 68 -8.35 -24.09 -20.15
N ASN A 69 -7.52 -23.52 -21.02
CA ASN A 69 -7.04 -24.11 -22.27
C ASN A 69 -5.59 -24.58 -22.18
N ASN A 70 -5.03 -24.66 -20.96
CA ASN A 70 -3.65 -25.05 -20.68
C ASN A 70 -2.59 -24.07 -21.23
N ASN A 71 -2.94 -22.79 -21.43
CA ASN A 71 -2.00 -21.74 -21.81
C ASN A 71 -1.39 -21.07 -20.59
N SER A 72 -0.07 -20.91 -20.57
CA SER A 72 0.68 -20.10 -19.59
C SER A 72 0.90 -18.65 -20.04
N GLU A 73 0.41 -18.31 -21.24
CA GLU A 73 0.48 -16.97 -21.82
C GLU A 73 -0.92 -16.48 -22.16
N ILE A 74 -1.27 -15.29 -21.68
CA ILE A 74 -2.56 -14.64 -21.93
C ILE A 74 -2.30 -13.33 -22.67
N ARG A 75 -2.97 -13.15 -23.82
CA ARG A 75 -2.89 -11.94 -24.62
C ARG A 75 -4.15 -11.10 -24.46
N VAL A 76 -3.98 -9.82 -24.11
CA VAL A 76 -5.09 -8.89 -23.89
C VAL A 76 -4.76 -7.49 -24.40
N ARG A 77 -5.77 -6.76 -24.87
CA ARG A 77 -5.58 -5.36 -25.32
C ARG A 77 -5.43 -4.37 -24.18
N TYR A 78 -5.94 -4.70 -23.00
CA TYR A 78 -5.99 -3.79 -21.85
C TYR A 78 -5.61 -4.54 -20.57
N VAL A 79 -4.85 -3.86 -19.71
CA VAL A 79 -4.50 -4.32 -18.37
C VAL A 79 -4.88 -3.25 -17.37
N VAL A 80 -5.59 -3.64 -16.31
CA VAL A 80 -5.92 -2.77 -15.19
C VAL A 80 -5.12 -3.22 -13.98
N ASN A 81 -4.22 -2.37 -13.48
CA ASN A 81 -3.46 -2.67 -12.27
C ASN A 81 -4.31 -2.42 -11.02
N GLY A 82 -4.78 -3.51 -10.40
CA GLY A 82 -5.50 -3.51 -9.13
C GLY A 82 -4.68 -3.95 -7.91
N THR A 83 -3.34 -3.94 -7.98
CA THR A 83 -2.46 -4.47 -6.92
C THR A 83 -2.24 -3.53 -5.72
N GLY A 84 -2.91 -2.37 -5.72
CA GLY A 84 -2.77 -1.35 -4.68
C GLY A 84 -1.64 -0.34 -4.96
N PRO A 85 -1.32 0.51 -3.97
CA PRO A 85 -0.30 1.55 -4.10
C PRO A 85 1.10 0.90 -4.10
N GLY A 86 1.60 0.61 -5.30
CA GLY A 86 2.81 -0.17 -5.54
C GLY A 86 4.11 0.64 -5.68
N SER A 87 4.17 1.88 -5.20
CA SER A 87 5.37 2.71 -5.42
C SER A 87 6.45 2.42 -4.38
N THR A 88 7.61 1.97 -4.83
CA THR A 88 8.84 2.03 -4.03
C THR A 88 9.11 3.50 -3.70
N LEU A 89 9.15 3.88 -2.42
CA LEU A 89 9.32 5.29 -2.05
C LEU A 89 10.59 5.91 -2.67
N SER A 90 11.64 5.13 -2.88
CA SER A 90 12.89 5.58 -3.53
C SER A 90 12.73 5.92 -5.01
N GLU A 91 11.67 5.47 -5.68
CA GLU A 91 11.37 5.81 -7.08
C GLU A 91 10.73 7.20 -7.19
N ILE A 92 10.03 7.65 -6.14
CA ILE A 92 9.38 8.96 -6.10
C ILE A 92 10.44 10.04 -5.78
N PRO A 93 10.63 11.06 -6.65
CA PRO A 93 11.68 12.06 -6.48
C PRO A 93 11.67 12.77 -5.12
N LEU A 94 10.48 13.08 -4.60
CA LEU A 94 10.32 13.74 -3.30
C LEU A 94 10.92 12.91 -2.16
N TYR A 95 10.45 11.67 -1.98
CA TYR A 95 10.92 10.81 -0.88
C TYR A 95 12.38 10.41 -1.06
N ARG A 96 12.83 10.19 -2.30
CA ARG A 96 14.26 9.99 -2.62
C ARG A 96 15.11 11.15 -2.09
N ASN A 97 14.68 12.39 -2.33
CA ASN A 97 15.42 13.56 -1.88
C ASN A 97 15.34 13.76 -0.35
N MET A 98 14.20 13.49 0.27
CA MET A 98 14.06 13.53 1.73
C MET A 98 14.97 12.51 2.42
N MET A 99 15.04 11.26 1.90
CA MET A 99 15.95 10.24 2.39
C MET A 99 17.42 10.64 2.21
N LYS A 100 17.79 11.16 1.03
CA LYS A 100 19.16 11.67 0.77
C LYS A 100 19.58 12.78 1.71
N ARG A 101 18.65 13.62 2.16
CA ARG A 101 18.89 14.71 3.11
C ARG A 101 18.82 14.27 4.58
N GLY A 102 18.57 12.98 4.84
CA GLY A 102 18.41 12.47 6.20
C GLY A 102 17.17 13.00 6.91
N LEU A 103 16.15 13.45 6.18
CA LEU A 103 14.88 13.95 6.76
C LEU A 103 13.92 12.82 7.10
N VAL A 104 14.05 11.66 6.47
CA VAL A 104 13.17 10.51 6.68
C VAL A 104 13.97 9.23 6.50
N VAL A 105 13.48 8.14 7.09
CA VAL A 105 14.00 6.79 6.85
C VAL A 105 12.85 5.84 6.50
N ALA A 106 13.07 5.00 5.48
CA ALA A 106 12.10 4.01 5.05
C ALA A 106 11.97 2.90 6.10
N HIS A 107 10.74 2.44 6.34
CA HIS A 107 10.49 1.31 7.23
C HIS A 107 10.63 -0.01 6.45
N PRO A 108 11.27 -1.06 7.01
CA PRO A 108 11.51 -2.33 6.29
C PRO A 108 10.22 -3.03 5.86
N SER A 109 9.13 -2.84 6.60
CA SER A 109 7.78 -3.36 6.28
C SER A 109 6.96 -2.45 5.36
N GLY A 110 7.57 -1.41 4.76
CA GLY A 110 6.91 -0.44 3.89
C GLY A 110 6.57 0.89 4.59
N GLY A 111 6.47 1.96 3.81
CA GLY A 111 6.27 3.31 4.34
C GLY A 111 7.55 3.93 4.93
N LEU A 112 7.37 4.90 5.81
CA LEU A 112 8.41 5.66 6.52
C LEU A 112 8.29 5.40 8.03
N TYR A 113 9.38 5.62 8.76
CA TYR A 113 9.33 5.64 10.21
C TYR A 113 8.56 6.86 10.74
N VAL A 114 7.68 6.60 11.70
CA VAL A 114 6.91 7.62 12.42
C VAL A 114 6.92 7.34 13.90
N ASP A 115 6.82 8.39 14.70
CA ASP A 115 6.37 8.25 16.08
C ASP A 115 4.89 7.84 16.08
N ILE A 116 4.55 6.72 16.73
CA ILE A 116 3.19 6.17 16.67
C ILE A 116 2.14 7.03 17.42
N ASN A 117 2.57 7.90 18.33
CA ASN A 117 1.69 8.72 19.15
C ASN A 117 1.39 10.08 18.51
N THR A 118 2.29 10.57 17.66
CA THR A 118 2.19 11.90 17.03
C THR A 118 2.13 11.86 15.52
N LEU A 119 2.49 10.71 14.91
CA LEU A 119 2.63 10.51 13.47
C LEU A 119 3.68 11.40 12.81
N GLN A 120 4.57 12.00 13.61
CA GLN A 120 5.70 12.76 13.13
C GLN A 120 6.72 11.82 12.50
N LEU A 121 7.23 12.17 11.32
CA LEU A 121 8.28 11.39 10.65
C LEU A 121 9.54 11.37 11.50
N GLN A 122 10.26 10.26 11.45
CA GLN A 122 11.57 10.11 12.08
C GLN A 122 12.69 10.13 11.04
N ASN A 123 13.81 10.71 11.41
CA ASN A 123 15.04 10.69 10.63
C ASN A 123 15.81 9.36 10.83
N PRO A 124 16.93 9.11 10.12
CA PRO A 124 17.73 7.89 10.29
C PRO A 124 18.29 7.64 11.70
N TYR A 125 18.29 8.65 12.58
CA TYR A 125 18.67 8.56 13.98
C TYR A 125 17.47 8.30 14.91
N PHE A 126 16.30 8.03 14.35
CA PHE A 126 15.02 7.88 15.07
C PHE A 126 14.61 9.11 15.87
N LEU A 127 15.12 10.29 15.49
CA LEU A 127 14.72 11.57 16.07
C LEU A 127 13.60 12.20 15.23
N PRO A 128 12.71 13.00 15.84
CA PRO A 128 11.61 13.64 15.13
C PRO A 128 12.12 14.61 14.04
N SER A 129 11.58 14.48 12.84
CA SER A 129 11.79 15.43 11.75
C SER A 129 10.82 16.59 11.90
N SER A 130 11.36 17.76 12.25
CA SER A 130 10.55 18.92 12.64
C SER A 130 9.53 19.32 11.55
N GLY A 131 8.27 19.44 11.95
CA GLY A 131 7.18 19.90 11.08
C GLY A 131 6.70 18.91 10.01
N ILE A 132 7.20 17.67 9.97
CA ILE A 132 6.81 16.69 8.94
C ILE A 132 6.06 15.51 9.57
N TYR A 133 4.84 15.28 9.11
CA TYR A 133 3.96 14.22 9.58
C TYR A 133 3.53 13.32 8.42
N ALA A 134 3.19 12.06 8.70
CA ALA A 134 2.67 11.14 7.70
C ALA A 134 1.44 10.39 8.22
N LEU A 135 0.50 10.13 7.30
CA LEU A 135 -0.72 9.37 7.56
C LEU A 135 -0.99 8.43 6.38
N GLY A 136 -1.84 7.44 6.59
CA GLY A 136 -2.23 6.48 5.55
C GLY A 136 -1.07 5.59 5.11
N GLU A 137 -0.97 5.25 3.83
CA GLU A 137 0.00 4.24 3.33
C GLU A 137 1.47 4.54 3.65
N LEU A 138 1.82 5.82 3.84
CA LEU A 138 3.18 6.19 4.25
C LEU A 138 3.55 5.67 5.64
N THR A 139 2.59 5.25 6.46
CA THR A 139 2.82 4.74 7.81
C THR A 139 2.62 3.22 7.91
N LYS A 140 2.52 2.50 6.79
CA LYS A 140 2.20 1.07 6.72
C LYS A 140 3.12 0.16 7.54
N GLY A 141 4.35 0.60 7.74
CA GLY A 141 5.31 -0.10 8.60
C GLY A 141 4.90 -0.15 10.07
N HIS A 142 4.12 0.83 10.52
CA HIS A 142 3.63 0.96 11.89
C HIS A 142 2.15 0.58 12.03
N PHE A 143 1.34 0.85 11.01
CA PHE A 143 -0.10 0.64 11.02
C PHE A 143 -0.54 -0.28 9.89
N LEU A 144 -1.43 -1.23 10.20
CA LEU A 144 -1.88 -2.23 9.23
C LEU A 144 -3.03 -1.72 8.32
N MET A 145 -3.97 -0.95 8.88
CA MET A 145 -5.21 -0.53 8.20
C MET A 145 -5.13 0.88 7.64
N THR A 146 -4.10 1.13 6.83
CA THR A 146 -3.74 2.47 6.33
C THR A 146 -4.61 3.00 5.18
N LEU A 147 -5.44 2.15 4.58
CA LEU A 147 -6.45 2.55 3.57
C LEU A 147 -7.85 2.74 4.15
N CYS A 148 -8.06 2.40 5.41
CA CYS A 148 -9.37 2.53 6.04
C CYS A 148 -9.65 3.99 6.37
N PHE A 149 -10.72 4.56 5.80
CA PHE A 149 -11.03 5.99 5.95
C PHE A 149 -11.17 6.40 7.43
N SER A 150 -11.82 5.58 8.25
CA SER A 150 -11.99 5.87 9.68
C SER A 150 -10.65 5.93 10.43
N GLN A 151 -9.66 5.10 10.04
CA GLN A 151 -8.32 5.14 10.61
C GLN A 151 -7.59 6.41 10.17
N VAL A 152 -7.67 6.75 8.88
CA VAL A 152 -7.04 7.97 8.34
C VAL A 152 -7.60 9.23 9.01
N VAL A 153 -8.90 9.28 9.31
CA VAL A 153 -9.52 10.38 10.06
C VAL A 153 -8.97 10.49 11.47
N GLN A 154 -8.85 9.37 12.20
CA GLN A 154 -8.26 9.38 13.55
C GLN A 154 -6.78 9.81 13.54
N MET A 155 -6.04 9.40 12.51
CA MET A 155 -4.65 9.84 12.31
C MET A 155 -4.57 11.34 12.04
N ALA A 156 -5.43 11.86 11.18
CA ALA A 156 -5.49 13.29 10.87
C ALA A 156 -5.84 14.13 12.10
N ASP A 157 -6.81 13.69 12.90
CA ASP A 157 -7.19 14.33 14.16
C ASP A 157 -6.02 14.41 15.15
N ARG A 158 -5.28 13.29 15.32
CA ARG A 158 -4.07 13.24 16.15
C ARG A 158 -3.00 14.22 15.68
N VAL A 159 -2.72 14.26 14.37
CA VAL A 159 -1.74 15.21 13.80
C VAL A 159 -2.17 16.65 14.06
N ALA A 160 -3.46 16.96 13.88
CA ALA A 160 -4.00 18.29 14.14
C ALA A 160 -3.80 18.73 15.60
N HIS A 161 -4.09 17.84 16.56
CA HIS A 161 -3.83 18.09 17.98
C HIS A 161 -2.34 18.32 18.27
N CYS A 162 -1.44 17.48 17.74
CA CYS A 162 0.00 17.66 17.94
C CYS A 162 0.53 18.97 17.36
N ILE A 163 0.01 19.39 16.19
CA ILE A 163 0.38 20.67 15.59
C ILE A 163 -0.15 21.83 16.46
N HIS A 164 -1.40 21.73 16.93
CA HIS A 164 -1.99 22.74 17.80
C HIS A 164 -1.17 22.90 19.09
N GLU A 165 -0.87 21.81 19.79
CA GLU A 165 -0.08 21.87 21.03
C GLU A 165 1.30 22.46 20.82
N LYS A 166 2.01 22.10 19.74
CA LYS A 166 3.32 22.70 19.45
C LYS A 166 3.23 24.20 19.16
N LEU A 167 2.25 24.61 18.35
CA LEU A 167 2.10 26.03 17.99
C LEU A 167 1.63 26.90 19.15
N PHE A 168 0.87 26.37 20.10
CA PHE A 168 0.23 27.19 21.14
C PHE A 168 0.79 26.96 22.55
N ASN A 169 1.42 25.81 22.85
CA ASN A 169 2.02 25.54 24.16
C ASN A 169 3.53 25.81 24.21
N GLU A 170 4.25 25.77 23.08
CA GLU A 170 5.67 26.23 23.05
C GLU A 170 5.78 27.76 23.19
N ASN A 171 4.69 28.50 22.96
CA ASN A 171 4.60 29.96 23.14
C ASN A 171 4.27 30.39 24.58
N VAL A 172 4.27 29.48 25.57
CA VAL A 172 3.94 29.79 26.98
C VAL A 172 5.20 29.85 27.87
N CYS A 173 6.40 29.65 27.31
CA CYS A 173 7.67 29.78 28.00
C CYS A 173 8.55 30.87 27.36
N GLU A 174 8.09 32.12 27.38
CA GLU A 174 8.93 33.33 27.28
C GLU A 174 8.62 34.28 28.45
#